data_AF-A0A2N3TCD4-F1
#
_entry.id   AF-A0A2N3TCD4-F1
#
_cell.length_a   1.000
_cell.length_b   1.000
_cell.length_c   1.000
_cell.angle_alpha   90.00
_cell.angle_beta   90.00
_cell.angle_gamma   90.00
#
_symmetry.space_group_name_H-M   'P 1'
#
loop_
_entity.id
_entity.type
_entity.pdbx_description
1 polymer ?
#
loop_
_entity_poly.entity_id
_entity_poly.type
_entity_poly.pdbx_seq_one_letter_code
_entity_poly.pdbx_strand_id
1 'polypeptide(L)'
;MNKFLLLSTLFISITSCSISKKPKFKYVDNIEVKNFSMRDITLKADAVFNNPNNIKGKLSIDSIHIFVDNIDVGALSSQEFDVPSKNEFAIPLEGTFSLSKVYKKNKNSILGSILKAIQNDSLDIQYKGVIRYHFGNFSYPYTIDKQQKVALK
;
A
#
# COMPACT_ATOMS: atom_id res chain seq x y z
N MET A 1 0.86 10.91 57.86
CA MET A 1 0.03 10.32 56.79
C MET A 1 -0.07 11.17 55.50
N ASN A 2 0.50 12.38 55.42
CA ASN A 2 0.27 13.25 54.25
C ASN A 2 1.27 13.09 53.09
N LYS A 3 2.38 12.35 53.28
CA LYS A 3 3.40 12.15 52.23
C LYS A 3 3.05 11.04 51.22
N PHE A 4 2.22 10.07 51.62
CA PHE A 4 1.80 8.95 50.75
C PHE A 4 0.77 9.38 49.70
N LEU A 5 -0.03 10.41 49.99
CA LEU A 5 -1.05 10.93 49.09
C LEU A 5 -0.44 11.70 47.90
N LEU A 6 0.69 12.39 48.10
CA LEU A 6 1.43 13.09 47.05
C LEU A 6 2.07 12.14 46.03
N LEU A 7 2.49 10.94 46.46
CA LEU A 7 3.08 9.94 45.57
C LEU A 7 2.01 9.23 44.72
N SER A 8 0.78 9.12 45.23
CA SER A 8 -0.35 8.49 44.53
C SER A 8 -0.93 9.37 43.41
N THR A 9 -0.91 10.70 43.56
CA THR A 9 -1.37 11.64 42.52
C THR A 9 -0.44 11.74 41.31
N LEU A 10 0.84 11.34 41.45
CA LEU A 10 1.81 11.39 40.35
C LEU A 10 1.70 10.18 39.40
N PHE A 11 1.04 9.10 39.81
CA PHE A 11 1.00 7.83 39.05
C PHE A 11 -0.16 7.73 38.05
N ILE A 12 -1.12 8.67 38.06
CA ILE A 12 -2.37 8.59 37.27
C ILE A 12 -2.18 9.16 35.84
N SER A 13 -1.07 9.84 35.53
CA SER A 13 -0.93 10.59 34.28
C SER A 13 -0.25 9.85 33.10
N ILE A 14 0.12 8.57 33.25
CA ILE A 14 0.94 7.85 32.24
C ILE A 14 0.19 6.81 31.39
N THR A 15 -1.13 6.65 31.54
CA THR A 15 -1.87 5.52 30.90
C THR A 15 -2.52 5.82 29.55
N SER A 16 -2.42 7.02 28.97
CA SER A 16 -3.15 7.34 27.72
C SER A 16 -2.30 7.30 26.44
N CYS A 17 -1.01 6.96 26.51
CA CYS A 17 -0.20 6.83 25.32
C CYS A 17 -0.53 5.51 24.59
N SER A 18 -1.58 5.55 23.77
CA SER A 18 -1.93 4.45 22.87
C SER A 18 -0.72 4.16 21.99
N ILE A 19 -0.26 2.91 21.99
CA ILE A 19 0.75 2.36 21.09
C ILE A 19 0.60 2.96 19.69
N SER A 20 1.71 3.48 19.14
CA SER A 20 1.78 4.04 17.80
C SER A 20 1.21 3.05 16.78
N LYS A 21 0.05 3.37 16.22
CA LYS A 21 -0.70 2.51 15.30
C LYS A 21 -0.14 2.69 13.91
N LYS A 22 0.46 1.68 13.29
CA LYS A 22 0.97 1.76 11.90
C LYS A 22 0.00 2.49 10.94
N PRO A 23 0.51 3.27 9.96
CA PRO A 23 -0.33 3.84 8.92
C PRO A 23 -1.19 2.78 8.26
N LYS A 24 -2.44 3.12 7.95
CA LYS A 24 -3.42 2.20 7.37
C LYS A 24 -3.51 2.47 5.88
N PHE A 25 -3.23 1.45 5.07
CA PHE A 25 -3.54 1.48 3.64
C PHE A 25 -5.06 1.58 3.45
N LYS A 26 -5.49 2.47 2.54
CA LYS A 26 -6.88 2.77 2.28
C LYS A 26 -7.30 2.22 0.91
N TYR A 27 -6.74 2.77 -0.16
CA TYR A 27 -7.03 2.43 -1.55
C TYR A 27 -5.91 2.92 -2.47
N VAL A 28 -5.97 2.54 -3.74
CA VAL A 28 -5.15 3.11 -4.82
C VAL A 28 -5.98 4.10 -5.64
N ASP A 29 -5.40 5.26 -5.94
CA ASP A 29 -5.99 6.35 -6.73
C ASP A 29 -5.06 6.73 -7.90
N ASN A 30 -5.51 7.63 -8.78
CA ASN A 30 -4.73 8.23 -9.88
C ASN A 30 -3.96 7.19 -10.74
N ILE A 31 -4.63 6.11 -11.13
CA ILE A 31 -4.02 5.07 -11.96
C ILE A 31 -3.88 5.60 -13.39
N GLU A 32 -2.64 5.72 -13.85
CA GLU A 32 -2.27 6.24 -15.17
C GLU A 32 -1.40 5.24 -15.92
N VAL A 33 -1.61 5.11 -17.24
CA VAL A 33 -0.70 4.36 -18.11
C VAL A 33 0.40 5.29 -18.61
N LYS A 34 1.62 5.11 -18.10
CA LYS A 34 2.81 5.89 -18.50
C LYS A 34 3.36 5.46 -19.85
N ASN A 35 3.36 4.15 -20.12
CA ASN A 35 3.85 3.60 -21.37
C ASN A 35 3.13 2.28 -21.68
N PHE A 36 2.85 2.04 -22.96
CA PHE A 36 2.26 0.80 -23.45
C PHE A 36 3.01 0.33 -24.69
N SER A 37 3.49 -0.91 -24.64
CA SER A 37 4.10 -1.59 -25.77
C SER A 37 3.61 -3.04 -25.83
N MET A 38 3.88 -3.73 -26.93
CA MET A 38 3.55 -5.15 -27.08
C MET A 38 4.29 -6.05 -26.07
N ARG A 39 5.35 -5.56 -25.41
CA ARG A 39 6.15 -6.33 -24.46
C ARG A 39 5.83 -5.98 -23.02
N ASP A 40 5.69 -4.70 -22.73
CA ASP A 40 5.60 -4.16 -21.37
C ASP A 40 4.58 -3.02 -21.30
N ILE A 41 3.91 -2.89 -20.15
CA ILE A 41 3.07 -1.75 -19.77
C ILE A 41 3.61 -1.14 -18.48
N THR A 42 3.76 0.19 -18.45
CA THR A 42 4.15 0.93 -17.26
C THR A 42 2.94 1.67 -16.71
N LEU A 43 2.61 1.41 -15.45
CA LEU A 43 1.54 2.08 -14.72
C LEU A 43 2.13 2.97 -13.63
N LYS A 44 1.53 4.14 -13.46
CA LYS A 44 1.73 4.99 -12.30
C LYS A 44 0.42 5.00 -11.50
N ALA A 45 0.51 5.03 -10.18
CA ALA A 45 -0.66 5.15 -9.32
C ALA A 45 -0.27 5.79 -7.99
N ASP A 46 -1.25 6.26 -7.23
CA ASP A 46 -1.05 6.80 -5.89
C ASP A 46 -1.66 5.85 -4.86
N ALA A 47 -0.82 5.29 -3.97
CA ALA A 47 -1.32 4.51 -2.85
C ALA A 47 -1.65 5.44 -1.68
N VAL A 48 -2.92 5.43 -1.27
CA VAL A 48 -3.44 6.31 -0.21
C VAL A 48 -3.38 5.62 1.14
N PHE A 49 -2.79 6.30 2.11
CA PHE A 49 -2.63 5.85 3.48
C PHE A 49 -3.17 6.89 4.46
N ASN A 50 -3.66 6.43 5.60
CA ASN A 50 -4.02 7.29 6.73
C ASN A 50 -3.09 7.01 7.92
N ASN A 51 -2.38 8.03 8.42
CA ASN A 51 -1.65 7.94 9.66
C ASN A 51 -2.54 8.39 10.84
N PRO A 52 -3.06 7.46 11.67
CA PRO A 52 -3.90 7.83 12.81
C PRO A 52 -3.10 8.46 13.97
N ASN A 53 -1.76 8.45 13.92
CA ASN A 53 -0.93 8.95 15.01
C ASN A 53 -0.60 10.43 14.85
N ASN A 54 -0.34 11.08 15.98
CA ASN A 54 0.26 12.42 16.01
C ASN A 54 1.78 12.41 15.75
N ILE A 55 2.33 11.26 15.40
CA ILE A 55 3.76 11.00 15.32
C ILE A 55 4.11 10.76 13.84
N LYS A 56 5.17 11.43 13.38
CA LYS A 56 5.75 11.26 12.04
C LYS A 56 6.66 10.03 12.01
N GLY A 57 6.93 9.52 10.82
CA GLY A 57 7.86 8.42 10.62
C GLY A 57 8.16 8.29 9.14
N LYS A 58 8.60 7.12 8.71
CA LYS A 58 8.82 6.84 7.30
C LYS A 58 8.18 5.52 6.90
N LEU A 59 7.78 5.42 5.64
CA LEU A 59 7.33 4.16 5.04
C LEU A 59 8.27 3.77 3.92
N SER A 60 8.67 2.50 3.89
CA SER A 60 9.32 1.91 2.73
C SER A 60 8.52 0.72 2.23
N ILE A 61 8.49 0.57 0.91
CA ILE A 61 7.83 -0.54 0.23
C ILE A 61 8.92 -1.50 -0.23
N ASP A 62 9.02 -2.67 0.42
CA ASP A 62 10.02 -3.67 0.06
C ASP A 62 9.69 -4.26 -1.31
N SER A 63 8.47 -4.83 -1.42
CA SER A 63 7.89 -5.35 -2.65
C SER A 63 6.39 -5.53 -2.47
N ILE A 64 5.60 -4.97 -3.38
CA ILE A 64 4.16 -5.23 -3.52
C ILE A 64 3.91 -5.86 -4.88
N HIS A 65 3.58 -7.14 -4.89
CA HIS A 65 3.12 -7.85 -6.07
C HIS A 65 1.68 -7.46 -6.40
N ILE A 66 1.43 -7.21 -7.68
CA ILE A 66 0.12 -6.96 -8.23
C ILE A 66 -0.36 -8.22 -8.92
N PHE A 67 -1.61 -8.58 -8.65
CA PHE A 67 -2.28 -9.67 -9.32
C PHE A 67 -3.53 -9.14 -10.03
N VAL A 68 -3.73 -9.61 -11.26
CA VAL A 68 -4.94 -9.36 -12.04
C VAL A 68 -5.57 -10.72 -12.31
N ASP A 69 -6.81 -10.92 -11.87
CA ASP A 69 -7.48 -12.24 -11.92
C ASP A 69 -6.58 -13.39 -11.42
N ASN A 70 -5.96 -13.20 -10.25
CA ASN A 70 -5.03 -14.13 -9.59
C ASN A 70 -3.70 -14.39 -10.33
N ILE A 71 -3.41 -13.67 -11.40
CA ILE A 71 -2.15 -13.78 -12.15
C ILE A 71 -1.20 -12.71 -11.66
N ASP A 72 -0.05 -13.10 -11.13
CA ASP A 72 1.04 -12.17 -10.78
C ASP A 72 1.54 -11.49 -12.04
N VAL A 73 1.26 -10.19 -12.15
CA VAL A 73 1.66 -9.38 -13.32
C VAL A 73 3.01 -8.72 -13.09
N GLY A 74 3.46 -8.58 -11.84
CA GLY A 74 4.72 -7.93 -11.47
C GLY A 74 4.67 -7.27 -10.09
N ALA A 75 5.80 -6.68 -9.69
CA ALA A 75 6.00 -6.07 -8.38
C ALA A 75 6.29 -4.57 -8.49
N LEU A 76 5.79 -3.83 -7.49
CA LEU A 76 6.08 -2.43 -7.23
C LEU A 76 7.04 -2.32 -6.04
N SER A 77 7.97 -1.39 -6.15
CA SER A 77 8.75 -0.90 -5.02
C SER A 77 8.79 0.63 -5.07
N SER A 78 8.97 1.26 -3.92
CA SER A 78 9.17 2.71 -3.85
C SER A 78 10.33 3.02 -2.93
N GLN A 79 10.92 4.20 -3.14
CA GLN A 79 11.83 4.79 -2.17
C GLN A 79 11.10 5.07 -0.86
N GLU A 80 11.89 5.28 0.19
CA GLU A 80 11.40 5.65 1.50
C GLU A 80 10.66 7.00 1.44
N PHE A 81 9.50 7.08 2.11
CA PHE A 81 8.61 8.23 2.07
C PHE A 81 8.32 8.75 3.49
N ASP A 82 8.40 10.08 3.67
CA ASP A 82 8.10 10.72 4.96
C ASP A 82 6.60 10.72 5.25
N VAL A 83 6.22 10.15 6.38
CA VAL A 83 4.82 10.04 6.82
C VAL A 83 4.42 11.28 7.61
N PRO A 84 3.41 12.05 7.16
CA PRO A 84 2.88 13.19 7.92
C PRO A 84 2.10 12.72 9.15
N SER A 85 2.05 13.56 10.19
CA SER A 85 1.27 13.31 11.42
C SER A 85 -0.21 13.61 11.19
N LYS A 86 -1.11 12.73 11.68
CA LYS A 86 -2.58 12.87 11.60
C LYS A 86 -3.08 13.33 10.24
N ASN A 87 -2.62 12.67 9.19
CA ASN A 87 -3.02 13.05 7.84
C ASN A 87 -3.23 11.82 6.95
N GLU A 88 -4.07 12.02 5.96
CA GLU A 88 -4.11 11.18 4.78
C GLU A 88 -2.99 11.63 3.83
N PHE A 89 -2.31 10.69 3.20
CA PHE A 89 -1.21 10.97 2.29
C PHE A 89 -1.13 9.91 1.19
N ALA A 90 -0.61 10.33 0.05
CA ALA A 90 -0.40 9.50 -1.11
C ALA A 90 1.10 9.20 -1.28
N ILE A 91 1.42 7.94 -1.55
CA ILE A 91 2.75 7.51 -2.00
C ILE A 91 2.65 7.20 -3.49
N PRO A 92 3.40 7.88 -4.36
CA PRO A 92 3.42 7.57 -5.79
C PRO A 92 4.12 6.22 -6.01
N LEU A 93 3.44 5.35 -6.73
CA LEU A 93 3.91 4.03 -7.14
C LEU A 93 4.07 4.01 -8.66
N GLU A 94 5.15 3.39 -9.13
CA GLU A 94 5.38 3.15 -10.54
C GLU A 94 5.81 1.70 -10.76
N GLY A 95 5.17 1.02 -11.71
CA GLY A 95 5.43 -0.39 -12.01
C GLY A 95 5.45 -0.65 -13.49
N THR A 96 6.43 -1.43 -13.93
CA THR A 96 6.49 -1.93 -15.30
C THR A 96 6.22 -3.43 -15.30
N PHE A 97 5.16 -3.83 -16.00
CA PHE A 97 4.67 -5.20 -16.08
C PHE A 97 4.97 -5.76 -17.46
N SER A 98 5.63 -6.92 -17.52
CA SER A 98 5.97 -7.54 -18.80
C SER A 98 4.82 -8.41 -19.31
N LEU A 99 4.03 -7.85 -20.22
CA LEU A 99 2.97 -8.55 -20.95
C LEU A 99 3.49 -9.84 -21.59
N SER A 100 4.73 -9.85 -22.08
CA SER A 100 5.32 -11.04 -22.73
C SER A 100 5.52 -12.23 -21.78
N LYS A 101 5.95 -11.98 -20.53
CA LYS A 101 6.15 -13.03 -19.50
C LYS A 101 4.82 -13.56 -19.01
N VAL A 102 3.88 -12.66 -18.79
CA VAL A 102 2.54 -12.97 -18.29
C VAL A 102 1.78 -13.76 -19.37
N TYR A 103 1.84 -13.33 -20.64
CA TYR A 103 1.24 -14.01 -21.80
C TYR A 103 1.79 -15.42 -22.06
N LYS A 104 3.12 -15.61 -22.02
CA LYS A 104 3.71 -16.95 -22.23
C LYS A 104 3.25 -17.99 -21.21
N LYS A 105 3.01 -17.54 -19.97
CA LYS A 105 2.64 -18.43 -18.85
C LYS A 105 1.12 -18.66 -18.77
N ASN A 106 0.30 -17.70 -19.20
CA ASN A 106 -1.17 -17.73 -19.00
C ASN A 106 -1.97 -17.22 -20.23
N LYS A 107 -1.55 -17.62 -21.44
CA LYS A 107 -2.01 -17.14 -22.76
C LYS A 107 -3.53 -16.92 -22.89
N ASN A 108 -4.34 -17.86 -22.41
CA ASN A 108 -5.80 -17.82 -22.52
C ASN A 108 -6.47 -17.01 -21.40
N SER A 109 -5.81 -16.87 -20.26
CA SER A 109 -6.42 -16.30 -19.05
C SER A 109 -6.35 -14.77 -19.07
N ILE A 110 -5.22 -14.18 -19.44
CA ILE A 110 -5.04 -12.71 -19.39
C ILE A 110 -5.82 -12.00 -20.50
N LEU A 111 -5.84 -12.57 -21.71
CA LEU A 111 -6.68 -12.02 -22.79
C LEU A 111 -8.16 -12.08 -22.40
N GLY A 112 -8.57 -13.16 -21.74
CA GLY A 112 -9.90 -13.28 -21.15
C GLY A 112 -10.16 -12.21 -20.08
N SER A 113 -9.20 -11.96 -19.19
CA SER A 113 -9.29 -10.91 -18.16
C SER A 113 -9.40 -9.52 -18.75
N ILE A 114 -8.59 -9.19 -19.76
CA ILE A 114 -8.63 -7.88 -20.43
C ILE A 114 -9.94 -7.71 -21.20
N LEU A 115 -10.41 -8.74 -21.93
CA LEU A 115 -11.72 -8.68 -22.60
C LEU A 115 -12.86 -8.50 -21.59
N LYS A 116 -12.84 -9.26 -20.49
CA LYS A 116 -13.82 -9.13 -19.41
C LYS A 116 -13.78 -7.74 -18.79
N ALA A 117 -12.60 -7.15 -18.66
CA ALA A 117 -12.46 -5.82 -18.08
C ALA A 117 -13.03 -4.74 -18.98
N ILE A 118 -12.84 -4.85 -20.31
CA ILE A 118 -13.49 -4.00 -21.31
C ILE A 118 -15.01 -4.23 -21.32
N GLN A 119 -15.48 -5.45 -21.14
CA GLN A 119 -16.91 -5.75 -21.10
C GLN A 119 -17.60 -5.24 -19.83
N ASN A 120 -16.92 -5.31 -18.69
CA ASN A 120 -17.46 -4.97 -17.37
C ASN A 120 -17.02 -3.57 -16.90
N ASP A 121 -16.36 -2.78 -17.76
CA ASP A 121 -15.73 -1.49 -17.47
C ASP A 121 -14.92 -1.47 -16.14
N SER A 122 -14.37 -2.62 -15.73
CA SER A 122 -13.70 -2.76 -14.44
C SER A 122 -12.74 -3.94 -14.38
N LEU A 123 -11.68 -3.80 -13.60
CA LEU A 123 -10.63 -4.79 -13.40
C LEU A 123 -10.46 -5.10 -11.91
N ASP A 124 -10.48 -6.39 -11.55
CA ASP A 124 -10.18 -6.86 -10.19
C ASP A 124 -8.66 -6.96 -9.99
N ILE A 125 -8.13 -6.12 -9.10
CA ILE A 125 -6.71 -6.03 -8.79
C ILE A 125 -6.47 -6.43 -7.34
N GLN A 126 -5.49 -7.30 -7.10
CA GLN A 126 -5.03 -7.66 -5.76
C GLN A 126 -3.58 -7.19 -5.54
N TYR A 127 -3.35 -6.52 -4.42
CA TYR A 127 -2.05 -6.05 -3.98
C TYR A 127 -1.59 -6.93 -2.82
N LYS A 128 -0.45 -7.62 -2.96
CA LYS A 128 0.17 -8.41 -1.89
C LYS A 128 1.61 -8.02 -1.67
N GLY A 129 2.00 -7.74 -0.45
CA GLY A 129 3.38 -7.37 -0.18
C GLY A 129 3.69 -7.09 1.27
N VAL A 130 4.92 -6.66 1.49
CA VAL A 130 5.40 -6.20 2.80
C VAL A 130 5.79 -4.74 2.69
N ILE A 131 5.27 -3.95 3.62
CA ILE A 131 5.69 -2.56 3.81
C ILE A 131 6.22 -2.39 5.22
N ARG A 132 7.20 -1.51 5.38
CA ARG A 132 7.88 -1.25 6.65
C ARG A 132 7.61 0.17 7.09
N TYR A 133 7.14 0.32 8.32
CA TYR A 133 7.03 1.62 8.98
C TYR A 133 8.24 1.81 9.90
N HIS A 134 9.01 2.86 9.63
CA HIS A 134 10.18 3.25 10.40
C HIS A 134 9.82 4.39 11.35
N PHE A 135 10.13 4.19 12.62
CA PHE A 135 9.96 5.18 13.66
C PHE A 135 11.25 5.28 14.48
N GLY A 136 12.05 6.31 14.21
CA GLY A 136 13.41 6.41 14.74
C GLY A 136 14.25 5.21 14.28
N ASN A 137 14.80 4.47 15.24
CA ASN A 137 15.61 3.27 14.96
C ASN A 137 14.78 1.97 14.90
N PHE A 138 13.46 2.05 15.10
CA PHE A 138 12.58 0.90 15.05
C PHE A 138 11.94 0.77 13.66
N SER A 139 11.91 -0.45 13.13
CA SER A 139 11.23 -0.76 11.88
C SER A 139 10.23 -1.90 12.11
N TYR A 140 8.99 -1.69 11.69
CA TYR A 140 7.90 -2.64 11.85
C TYR A 140 7.40 -3.09 10.47
N PRO A 141 7.69 -4.34 10.05
CA PRO A 141 7.11 -4.89 8.84
C PRO A 141 5.63 -5.21 9.06
N TYR A 142 4.83 -4.99 8.02
CA TYR A 142 3.48 -5.53 7.99
C TYR A 142 3.04 -5.88 6.57
N THR A 143 2.25 -6.94 6.50
CA THR A 143 1.72 -7.45 5.25
C THR A 143 0.52 -6.63 4.80
N ILE A 144 0.46 -6.42 3.49
CA ILE A 144 -0.69 -5.91 2.75
C ILE A 144 -1.22 -7.10 1.94
N ASP A 145 -2.51 -7.39 2.06
CA ASP A 145 -3.26 -8.21 1.12
C ASP A 145 -4.62 -7.52 0.91
N LYS A 146 -4.79 -6.87 -0.24
CA LYS A 146 -5.96 -6.06 -0.54
C LYS A 146 -6.43 -6.27 -1.97
N GLN A 147 -7.71 -6.56 -2.11
CA GLN A 147 -8.40 -6.58 -3.41
C GLN A 147 -9.16 -5.27 -3.61
N GLN A 148 -9.11 -4.74 -4.83
CA GLN A 148 -9.80 -3.53 -5.23
C GLN A 148 -10.32 -3.69 -6.66
N LYS A 149 -11.58 -3.32 -6.87
CA LYS A 149 -12.13 -3.11 -8.22
C LYS A 149 -11.74 -1.74 -8.72
N VAL A 150 -11.07 -1.70 -9.86
CA VAL A 150 -10.70 -0.46 -10.54
C VAL A 150 -11.57 -0.32 -11.77
N ALA A 151 -12.35 0.76 -11.86
CA ALA A 151 -13.11 1.07 -13.06
C ALA A 151 -12.16 1.49 -14.20
N LEU A 152 -12.37 0.97 -15.40
CA LEU A 152 -11.70 1.40 -16.62
C LEU A 152 -12.53 2.54 -17.20
N LYS A 153 -11.95 3.75 -17.25
CA LYS A 153 -12.60 4.95 -17.79
C LYS A 153 -12.12 5.24 -19.21
#